data_AF-A0A6P8IG38-F1
#
_entry.id   AF-A0A6P8IG38-F1
#
_cell.length_a   1.000
_cell.length_b   1.000
_cell.length_c   1.000
_cell.angle_alpha   90.00
_cell.angle_beta   90.00
_cell.angle_gamma   90.00
#
_symmetry.space_group_name_H-M   'P 1'
#
loop_
_entity.id
_entity.type
_entity.pdbx_description
1 polymer ?
#
loop_
_entity_poly.entity_id
_entity_poly.type
_entity_poly.pdbx_seq_one_letter_code
_entity_poly.pdbx_strand_id
1 'polypeptide(L)'
;MASSNTGQAQQNQDPEHIIKLKQLIHFLETTLMTLMHQADAALQQNMDSVSSGKTADENPHKLESSFEDFMNMCDQLEDLLETMKATERQTVLSMKYTPRSVTNTKMDANQDTQSYSEYLSLVKNQITLSNDLQELLSDFVKSKLT
;
A
#
# COMPACT_ATOMS: atom_id res chain seq x y z
N MET A 1 -14.86 4.41 -39.70
CA MET A 1 -15.32 3.60 -38.54
C MET A 1 -14.07 3.19 -37.78
N ALA A 2 -13.72 3.96 -36.75
CA ALA A 2 -12.54 3.71 -35.93
C ALA A 2 -12.97 2.84 -34.74
N SER A 3 -12.54 1.59 -34.72
CA SER A 3 -12.72 0.70 -33.58
C SER A 3 -11.76 1.15 -32.47
N SER A 4 -12.30 1.84 -31.48
CA SER A 4 -11.64 2.12 -30.21
C SER A 4 -11.49 0.80 -29.44
N ASN A 5 -10.36 0.13 -29.63
CA ASN A 5 -10.03 -1.04 -28.82
C ASN A 5 -9.63 -0.53 -27.44
N THR A 6 -10.59 -0.56 -26.50
CA THR A 6 -10.38 -0.38 -25.07
C THR A 6 -9.46 -1.50 -24.59
N GLY A 7 -8.15 -1.25 -24.58
CA GLY A 7 -7.16 -2.11 -23.95
C GLY A 7 -7.42 -2.16 -22.45
N GLN A 8 -8.04 -3.26 -22.01
CA GLN A 8 -8.20 -3.64 -20.61
C GLN A 8 -6.82 -3.89 -19.99
N ALA A 9 -6.14 -2.84 -19.52
CA ALA A 9 -5.11 -2.98 -18.51
C ALA A 9 -5.82 -3.01 -17.15
N GLN A 10 -6.57 -4.09 -16.91
CA GLN A 10 -7.05 -4.42 -15.58
C GLN A 10 -5.83 -4.91 -14.80
N GLN A 11 -5.04 -3.98 -14.28
CA GLN A 11 -4.16 -4.25 -13.16
C GLN A 11 -5.10 -4.53 -11.99
N ASN A 12 -5.60 -5.77 -11.96
CA ASN A 12 -6.36 -6.36 -10.89
C ASN A 12 -5.65 -5.96 -9.60
N GLN A 13 -6.39 -5.46 -8.60
CA GLN A 13 -5.84 -5.33 -7.24
C GLN A 13 -5.05 -6.61 -6.97
N ASP A 14 -3.74 -6.47 -6.77
CA ASP A 14 -2.83 -7.60 -6.80
C ASP A 14 -3.44 -8.67 -5.89
N PRO A 15 -3.82 -9.86 -6.39
CA PRO A 15 -4.48 -10.87 -5.56
C PRO A 15 -3.66 -11.16 -4.29
N GLU A 16 -2.35 -10.92 -4.37
CA GLU A 16 -1.40 -10.89 -3.27
C GLU A 16 -1.79 -9.94 -2.12
N HIS A 17 -2.17 -8.68 -2.38
CA HIS A 17 -2.57 -7.74 -1.33
C HIS A 17 -3.83 -8.19 -0.59
N ILE A 18 -4.81 -8.73 -1.31
CA ILE A 18 -6.05 -9.25 -0.70
C ILE A 18 -5.77 -10.52 0.10
N ILE A 19 -4.89 -11.40 -0.39
CA ILE A 19 -4.46 -12.61 0.34
C ILE A 19 -3.73 -12.20 1.62
N LYS A 20 -2.80 -11.26 1.53
CA LYS A 20 -2.03 -10.76 2.68
C LYS A 20 -2.93 -10.07 3.70
N LEU A 21 -3.91 -9.29 3.26
CA LEU A 21 -4.91 -8.66 4.13
C LEU A 21 -5.69 -9.71 4.93
N LYS A 22 -6.18 -10.76 4.26
CA LYS A 22 -6.90 -11.86 4.93
C LYS A 22 -6.01 -12.60 5.94
N GLN A 23 -4.74 -12.82 5.60
CA GLN A 23 -3.77 -13.43 6.52
C GLN A 23 -3.53 -12.55 7.75
N LEU A 24 -3.30 -11.24 7.56
CA LEU A 24 -3.11 -10.32 8.69
C LEU A 24 -4.34 -10.24 9.59
N ILE A 25 -5.55 -10.20 9.03
CA ILE A 25 -6.79 -10.24 9.82
C ILE A 25 -6.84 -11.51 10.68
N HIS A 26 -6.53 -12.67 10.10
CA HIS A 26 -6.50 -13.92 10.85
C HIS A 26 -5.44 -13.94 11.96
N PHE A 27 -4.26 -13.38 11.71
CA PHE A 27 -3.23 -13.24 12.73
C PHE A 27 -3.63 -12.26 13.83
N LEU A 28 -4.28 -11.15 13.48
CA LEU A 28 -4.78 -10.17 14.43
C LEU A 28 -5.84 -10.77 15.37
N GLU A 29 -6.75 -11.58 14.84
CA GLU A 29 -7.72 -12.34 15.65
C GLU A 29 -7.01 -13.28 16.63
N THR A 30 -5.97 -13.96 16.16
CA THR A 30 -5.19 -14.92 16.96
C THR A 30 -4.37 -14.24 18.07
N THR A 31 -3.70 -13.12 17.76
CA THR A 31 -2.92 -12.36 18.74
C THR A 31 -3.82 -11.68 19.76
N LEU A 32 -4.98 -11.15 19.34
CA LEU A 32 -5.98 -10.62 20.26
C LEU A 32 -6.51 -11.68 21.23
N MET A 33 -6.85 -12.88 20.73
CA MET A 33 -7.28 -13.98 21.59
C MET A 33 -6.19 -14.36 22.61
N THR A 34 -4.93 -14.40 22.17
CA THR A 34 -3.78 -14.68 23.03
C THR A 34 -3.62 -13.60 24.11
N LEU A 35 -3.71 -12.33 23.73
CA LEU A 35 -3.66 -11.19 24.66
C LEU A 35 -4.78 -11.27 25.71
N MET A 36 -6.01 -11.58 25.30
CA MET A 36 -7.12 -11.73 26.25
C MET A 36 -6.90 -12.87 27.23
N HIS A 37 -6.37 -14.01 26.77
CA HIS A 37 -6.02 -15.12 27.65
C HIS A 37 -4.91 -14.76 28.65
N GLN A 38 -3.87 -14.04 28.23
CA GLN A 38 -2.83 -13.60 29.15
C GLN A 38 -3.33 -12.53 30.12
N ALA A 39 -4.24 -11.66 29.69
CA ALA A 39 -4.85 -10.66 30.56
C ALA A 39 -5.72 -11.32 31.63
N ASP A 40 -6.54 -12.32 31.28
CA ASP A 40 -7.33 -13.10 32.23
C ASP A 40 -6.43 -13.84 33.23
N ALA A 41 -5.38 -14.51 32.75
CA ALA A 41 -4.42 -15.18 33.62
C ALA A 41 -3.73 -14.20 34.59
N ALA A 42 -3.36 -13.00 34.13
CA ALA A 42 -2.78 -11.96 34.97
C ALA A 42 -3.77 -11.44 36.02
N LEU A 43 -5.06 -11.30 35.68
CA LEU A 43 -6.10 -10.88 36.63
C LEU A 43 -6.36 -11.95 37.70
N GLN A 44 -6.46 -13.22 37.31
CA GLN A 44 -6.65 -14.34 38.23
C GLN A 44 -5.48 -14.46 39.22
N GLN A 45 -4.26 -14.35 38.73
CA GLN A 45 -3.06 -14.39 39.58
C GLN A 45 -2.99 -13.22 40.56
N ASN A 46 -3.41 -12.02 40.13
CA ASN A 46 -3.49 -10.87 41.02
C ASN A 46 -4.53 -11.07 42.13
N MET A 47 -5.70 -11.63 41.80
CA MET A 47 -6.72 -11.98 42.80
C MET A 47 -6.22 -13.03 43.80
N ASP A 48 -5.58 -14.09 43.31
CA ASP A 48 -5.05 -15.18 44.14
C ASP A 48 -3.89 -14.74 45.06
N SER A 49 -3.05 -13.81 44.58
CA SER A 49 -1.96 -13.22 45.36
C SER A 49 -2.48 -12.36 46.52
N VAL A 50 -3.54 -11.58 46.27
CA VAL A 50 -4.23 -10.78 47.30
C VAL A 50 -4.89 -11.68 48.35
N SER A 51 -5.50 -12.80 47.95
CA SER A 51 -6.15 -13.72 48.89
C SER A 51 -5.18 -14.59 49.69
N SER A 52 -4.02 -14.92 49.11
CA SER A 52 -3.08 -15.90 49.68
C SER A 52 -1.90 -15.27 50.43
N GLY A 53 -1.70 -13.94 50.31
CA GLY A 53 -0.60 -13.21 50.95
C GLY A 53 0.81 -13.60 50.46
N LYS A 54 0.90 -14.46 49.43
CA LYS A 54 2.13 -14.86 48.75
C LYS A 54 2.17 -14.15 47.40
N THR A 55 3.25 -13.42 47.13
CA THR A 55 3.56 -12.94 45.78
C THR A 55 3.81 -14.14 44.89
N ALA A 56 2.95 -14.36 43.89
CA ALA A 56 3.18 -15.40 42.88
C ALA A 56 4.51 -15.14 42.16
N ASP A 57 5.26 -16.22 41.88
CA ASP A 57 6.52 -16.16 41.13
C ASP A 57 6.18 -15.75 39.68
N GLU A 58 6.49 -14.50 39.37
CA GLU A 58 5.88 -13.72 38.31
C GLU A 58 6.52 -14.05 36.94
N ASN A 59 5.73 -14.09 35.87
CA ASN A 59 6.29 -13.86 34.53
C ASN A 59 5.57 -12.66 33.89
N PRO A 60 5.85 -11.44 34.37
CA PRO A 60 5.14 -10.22 33.96
C PRO A 60 5.27 -9.94 32.47
N HIS A 61 6.33 -10.49 31.85
CA HIS A 61 6.65 -10.33 30.46
C HIS A 61 5.71 -11.05 29.49
N LYS A 62 4.88 -12.01 29.95
CA LYS A 62 3.97 -12.74 29.05
C LYS A 62 2.83 -11.87 28.52
N LEU A 63 2.22 -11.08 29.41
CA LEU A 63 1.17 -10.15 29.02
C LEU A 63 1.74 -9.04 28.13
N GLU A 64 2.85 -8.44 28.56
CA GLU A 64 3.56 -7.39 27.83
C GLU A 64 3.97 -7.85 26.43
N SER A 65 4.57 -9.05 26.31
CA SER A 65 4.93 -9.65 25.02
C SER A 65 3.71 -9.90 24.13
N SER A 66 2.61 -10.44 24.68
CA SER A 66 1.38 -10.67 23.90
C SER A 66 0.72 -9.37 23.44
N PHE A 67 0.89 -8.29 24.20
CA PHE A 67 0.40 -6.97 23.84
C PHE A 67 1.25 -6.35 22.73
N GLU A 68 2.58 -6.44 22.84
CA GLU A 68 3.50 -5.99 21.80
C GLU A 68 3.25 -6.72 20.46
N ASP A 69 3.05 -8.04 20.50
CA ASP A 69 2.70 -8.84 19.32
C ASP A 69 1.39 -8.38 18.67
N PHE A 70 0.37 -8.06 19.47
CA PHE A 70 -0.90 -7.53 18.97
C PHE A 70 -0.73 -6.15 18.33
N MET A 71 0.02 -5.25 18.95
CA MET A 71 0.29 -3.91 18.41
C MET A 71 1.08 -3.99 17.10
N ASN A 72 2.11 -4.83 17.04
CA ASN A 72 2.89 -5.07 15.82
C ASN A 72 2.01 -5.60 14.66
N MET A 73 1.00 -6.44 14.96
CA MET A 73 0.04 -6.86 13.92
C MET A 73 -0.87 -5.72 13.46
N CYS A 74 -1.27 -4.81 14.35
CA CYS A 74 -2.03 -3.60 13.98
C CYS A 74 -1.22 -2.71 13.05
N ASP A 75 0.05 -2.46 13.36
CA ASP A 75 0.94 -1.62 12.55
C ASP A 75 1.13 -2.21 11.14
N GLN A 76 1.37 -3.52 11.05
CA GLN A 76 1.49 -4.21 9.76
C GLN A 76 0.21 -4.16 8.92
N LEU A 77 -0.96 -4.19 9.56
CA LEU A 77 -2.25 -4.04 8.89
C LEU A 77 -2.42 -2.62 8.35
N GLU A 78 -2.07 -1.60 9.15
CA GLU A 78 -2.12 -0.20 8.73
C GLU A 78 -1.20 0.06 7.52
N ASP A 79 0.05 -0.39 7.58
CA ASP A 79 1.02 -0.27 6.50
C ASP A 79 0.52 -0.93 5.20
N LEU A 80 -0.09 -2.11 5.32
CA LEU A 80 -0.67 -2.80 4.16
C LEU A 80 -1.82 -2.00 3.54
N LEU A 81 -2.72 -1.46 4.35
CA LEU A 81 -3.87 -0.69 3.88
C LEU A 81 -3.43 0.61 3.19
N GLU A 82 -2.45 1.32 3.75
CA GLU A 82 -1.94 2.54 3.12
C GLU A 82 -1.21 2.22 1.81
N THR A 83 -0.48 1.10 1.76
CA THR A 83 0.15 0.60 0.53
C THR A 83 -0.90 0.25 -0.54
N MET A 84 -1.98 -0.44 -0.17
CA MET A 84 -3.06 -0.79 -1.09
C MET A 84 -3.72 0.46 -1.69
N LYS A 85 -4.00 1.47 -0.85
CA LYS A 85 -4.57 2.75 -1.28
C LYS A 85 -3.62 3.54 -2.19
N ALA A 86 -2.32 3.56 -1.87
CA ALA A 86 -1.31 4.18 -2.72
C ALA A 86 -1.24 3.49 -4.10
N THR A 87 -1.31 2.15 -4.12
CA THR A 87 -1.30 1.35 -5.34
C THR A 87 -2.54 1.60 -6.19
N GLU A 88 -3.73 1.66 -5.58
CA GLU A 88 -4.97 2.01 -6.29
C GLU A 88 -4.88 3.40 -6.93
N ARG A 89 -4.42 4.40 -6.16
CA ARG A 89 -4.20 5.75 -6.67
C ARG A 89 -3.21 5.74 -7.84
N GLN A 90 -2.13 4.99 -7.73
CA GLN A 90 -1.14 4.84 -8.79
C GLN A 90 -1.75 4.20 -10.05
N THR A 91 -2.57 3.16 -9.91
CA THR A 91 -3.27 2.53 -11.05
C THR A 91 -4.19 3.53 -11.75
N VAL A 92 -5.00 4.27 -11.00
CA VAL A 92 -5.90 5.30 -11.58
C VAL A 92 -5.12 6.38 -12.32
N LEU A 93 -4.03 6.88 -11.73
CA LEU A 93 -3.17 7.88 -12.37
C LEU A 93 -2.47 7.32 -13.61
N SER A 94 -1.98 6.09 -13.54
CA SER A 94 -1.33 5.41 -14.66
C SER A 94 -2.27 5.27 -15.85
N MET A 95 -3.51 4.84 -15.62
CA MET A 95 -4.54 4.74 -16.67
C MET A 95 -4.88 6.10 -17.30
N LYS A 96 -4.79 7.18 -16.53
CA LYS A 96 -5.17 8.52 -16.99
C LYS A 96 -4.05 9.23 -17.75
N TYR A 97 -2.81 9.09 -17.31
CA TYR A 97 -1.69 9.91 -17.77
C TYR A 97 -0.63 9.12 -18.55
N THR A 98 -0.66 7.79 -18.50
CA THR A 98 0.35 6.94 -19.12
C THR A 98 -0.23 6.21 -20.34
N PRO A 99 0.36 6.35 -21.54
CA PRO A 99 -0.15 5.69 -22.76
C PRO A 99 -0.04 4.16 -22.75
N ARG A 100 0.94 3.61 -22.00
CA ARG A 100 1.21 2.17 -21.90
C ARG A 100 1.49 1.79 -20.45
N SER A 101 1.06 0.60 -20.04
CA SER A 101 1.33 0.12 -18.68
C SER A 101 2.83 0.02 -18.41
N VAL A 102 3.28 0.49 -17.24
CA VAL A 102 4.69 0.45 -16.83
C VAL A 102 4.96 -0.82 -16.06
N THR A 103 5.91 -1.64 -16.51
CA THR A 103 6.28 -2.90 -15.86
C THR A 103 7.74 -2.88 -15.41
N ASN A 104 8.02 -3.52 -14.26
CA ASN A 104 9.36 -3.56 -13.67
C ASN A 104 10.30 -4.54 -14.41
N THR A 105 9.70 -5.58 -14.99
CA THR A 105 10.34 -6.56 -15.88
C THR A 105 9.54 -6.57 -17.17
N LYS A 106 10.22 -6.47 -18.33
CA LYS A 106 9.58 -6.71 -19.65
C LYS A 106 9.16 -8.18 -19.70
N MET A 107 7.97 -8.49 -19.18
CA MET A 107 7.37 -9.80 -19.26
C MET A 107 6.67 -9.89 -20.62
N ASP A 108 7.21 -10.76 -21.47
CA ASP A 108 6.79 -11.06 -22.83
C ASP A 108 6.84 -9.91 -23.85
N ALA A 109 7.53 -10.18 -24.98
CA ALA A 109 7.63 -9.28 -26.13
C ALA A 109 6.27 -8.99 -26.82
N ASN A 110 5.19 -9.65 -26.38
CA ASN A 110 3.84 -9.51 -26.92
C ASN A 110 2.91 -8.62 -26.06
N GLN A 111 3.36 -8.12 -24.91
CA GLN A 111 2.59 -7.15 -24.13
C GLN A 111 3.01 -5.72 -24.49
N ASP A 112 2.03 -4.89 -24.83
CA ASP A 112 2.18 -3.46 -25.16
C ASP A 112 2.49 -2.63 -23.88
N THR A 113 3.59 -2.98 -23.21
CA THR A 113 4.08 -2.39 -21.95
C THR A 113 5.33 -1.57 -22.20
N GLN A 114 5.64 -0.66 -21.28
CA GLN A 114 6.87 0.13 -21.30
C GLN A 114 7.68 -0.14 -20.02
N SER A 115 9.01 -0.10 -20.13
CA SER A 115 9.87 -0.13 -18.96
C SER A 115 9.78 1.18 -18.17
N TYR A 116 10.22 1.14 -16.92
CA TYR A 116 10.33 2.37 -16.11
C TYR A 116 11.26 3.42 -16.74
N SER A 117 12.34 2.99 -17.41
CA SER A 117 13.24 3.90 -18.13
C SER A 117 12.59 4.56 -19.34
N GLU A 118 11.77 3.82 -20.09
CA GLU A 118 10.98 4.34 -21.21
C GLU A 118 9.94 5.36 -20.70
N TYR A 119 9.26 5.04 -19.60
CA TYR A 119 8.34 5.96 -18.92
C TYR A 119 9.02 7.26 -18.48
N LEU A 120 10.18 7.19 -17.83
CA LEU A 120 10.92 8.39 -17.41
C LEU A 120 11.31 9.26 -18.62
N SER A 121 11.68 8.64 -19.73
CA SER A 121 12.01 9.36 -20.97
C SER A 121 10.78 10.05 -21.56
N LEU A 122 9.62 9.36 -21.54
CA LEU A 122 8.34 9.92 -21.97
C LEU A 122 7.95 11.13 -21.11
N VAL A 123 8.05 11.04 -19.78
CA VAL A 123 7.72 12.15 -18.87
C VAL A 123 8.62 13.36 -19.13
N LYS A 124 9.93 13.15 -19.31
CA LYS A 124 10.86 14.24 -19.67
C LYS A 124 10.44 14.92 -20.97
N ASN A 125 10.11 14.14 -22.00
CA ASN A 125 9.64 14.69 -23.27
C ASN A 125 8.33 15.47 -23.14
N GLN A 126 7.37 14.96 -22.34
CA GLN A 126 6.12 15.68 -22.07
C GLN A 126 6.37 17.03 -21.38
N ILE A 127 7.32 17.09 -20.43
CA ILE A 127 7.71 18.35 -19.77
C ILE A 127 8.31 19.33 -20.78
N THR A 128 9.26 18.88 -21.61
CA THR A 128 9.87 19.73 -22.64
C THR A 128 8.82 20.28 -23.61
N LEU A 129 7.97 19.41 -24.16
CA LEU A 129 6.90 19.83 -25.08
C LEU A 129 5.92 20.83 -24.45
N SER A 130 5.61 20.67 -23.17
CA SER A 130 4.76 21.61 -22.43
C SER A 130 5.42 22.98 -22.29
N ASN A 131 6.72 23.02 -22.01
CA ASN A 131 7.48 24.27 -21.92
C ASN A 131 7.58 24.97 -23.28
N ASP A 132 7.90 24.22 -24.33
CA ASP A 132 8.01 24.76 -25.70
C ASP A 132 6.66 25.32 -26.17
N LEU A 133 5.55 24.64 -25.87
CA LEU A 133 4.21 25.13 -26.17
C LEU A 133 3.88 26.41 -25.40
N GLN A 134 4.26 26.50 -24.12
CA GLN A 134 4.05 27.68 -23.30
C GLN A 134 4.85 28.88 -23.82
N GLU A 135 6.09 28.67 -24.26
CA GLU A 135 6.93 29.69 -24.87
C GLU A 135 6.32 30.17 -26.20
N LEU A 136 5.95 29.23 -27.08
CA LEU A 136 5.32 29.54 -28.37
C LEU A 136 4.02 30.35 -28.19
N LEU A 137 3.17 29.95 -27.24
CA LEU A 137 1.94 30.68 -26.93
C LEU A 137 2.23 32.07 -26.35
N SER A 138 3.25 32.20 -25.49
CA SER A 138 3.66 33.51 -24.96
C SER A 138 4.15 34.44 -26.07
N ASP A 139 4.95 33.93 -27.00
CA ASP A 139 5.51 34.71 -28.09
C ASP A 139 4.44 35.11 -29.11
N PHE A 140 3.48 34.22 -29.39
CA PHE A 140 2.31 34.56 -30.19
C PHE A 140 1.50 35.70 -29.56
N VAL A 141 1.26 35.66 -28.25
CA VAL A 141 0.53 36.71 -27.53
C VAL A 141 1.31 38.04 -27.59
N LYS A 142 2.61 38.03 -27.33
CA LYS A 142 3.47 39.23 -27.43
C LYS A 142 3.44 39.81 -28.85
N SER A 143 3.54 38.95 -29.86
CA SER A 143 3.51 39.34 -31.27
C SER A 143 2.15 39.88 -31.73
N LYS A 144 1.05 39.56 -31.04
CA LYS A 144 -0.30 40.06 -31.34
C LYS A 144 -0.69 41.31 -30.55
N LEU A 145 0.01 41.60 -29.45
CA LEU A 145 -0.19 42.81 -28.63
C LEU A 145 0.72 43.99 -29.02
N THR A 146 1.63 43.79 -29.97
CA THR A 146 2.49 44.83 -30.57
C THR A 146 2.03 45.10 -32.00
#